data_AF-A0A4Y8AGT9-F1
#
_entry.id   AF-A0A4Y8AGT9-F1
#
_cell.length_a   1.000
_cell.length_b   1.000
_cell.length_c   1.000
_cell.angle_alpha   90.00
_cell.angle_beta   90.00
_cell.angle_gamma   90.00
#
_symmetry.space_group_name_H-M   'P 1'
#
loop_
_entity.id
_entity.type
_entity.pdbx_description
1 polymer ?
#
loop_
_entity_poly.entity_id
_entity_poly.type
_entity_poly.pdbx_seq_one_letter_code
_entity_poly.pdbx_strand_id
1 'polypeptide(L)'
;MNKLKFLYLIFVFGLLVISAAPVKAQCAMCSANVETNSKSGDNKTKGLNNGIMYLLAAPYLAVAAVGYIWYKKYRRKDVELNMRSEKLNLN
;
A
#
# COMPACT_ATOMS: atom_id res chain seq x y z
N MET A 1 -24.73 16.61 12.04
CA MET A 1 -23.62 17.28 11.33
C MET A 1 -22.48 16.33 10.96
N ASN A 2 -21.97 15.50 11.86
CA ASN A 2 -20.81 14.62 11.57
C ASN A 2 -21.10 13.53 10.52
N LYS A 3 -22.32 12.97 10.53
CA LYS A 3 -22.74 11.99 9.51
C LYS A 3 -22.79 12.58 8.11
N LEU A 4 -23.22 13.85 7.96
CA LEU A 4 -23.29 14.53 6.67
C LEU A 4 -21.88 14.89 6.15
N LYS A 5 -20.96 15.29 7.04
CA LYS A 5 -19.54 15.49 6.70
C LYS A 5 -18.88 14.20 6.24
N PHE A 6 -19.17 13.09 6.91
CA PHE A 6 -18.66 11.77 6.54
C PHE A 6 -19.21 11.31 5.19
N LEU A 7 -20.50 11.52 4.93
CA LEU A 7 -21.14 11.20 3.65
C LEU A 7 -20.59 12.05 2.50
N TYR A 8 -20.33 13.35 2.77
CA TYR A 8 -19.67 14.25 1.83
C TYR A 8 -18.23 13.81 1.51
N LEU A 9 -17.45 13.41 2.52
CA LEU A 9 -16.09 12.89 2.32
C LEU A 9 -16.09 11.61 1.49
N ILE A 10 -17.00 10.67 1.75
CA ILE A 10 -17.14 9.45 0.96
C ILE A 10 -17.51 9.77 -0.49
N PHE A 11 -18.44 10.72 -0.69
CA PHE A 11 -18.87 11.12 -2.02
C PHE A 11 -17.73 11.76 -2.84
N VAL A 12 -16.98 12.68 -2.23
CA VAL A 12 -15.80 13.30 -2.86
C VAL A 12 -14.71 12.26 -3.15
N PHE A 13 -14.46 11.33 -2.22
CA PHE A 13 -13.51 10.24 -2.44
C PHE A 13 -13.95 9.31 -3.58
N GLY A 14 -15.25 8.99 -3.66
CA GLY A 14 -15.81 8.19 -4.76
C GLY A 14 -15.64 8.86 -6.13
N LEU A 15 -15.85 10.17 -6.22
CA LEU A 15 -15.64 10.95 -7.45
C LEU A 15 -14.18 10.93 -7.91
N LEU A 16 -13.22 11.01 -6.98
CA LEU A 16 -11.78 10.96 -7.28
C LEU A 16 -11.34 9.60 -7.84
N VAL A 17 -11.96 8.50 -7.39
CA VAL A 17 -11.64 7.15 -7.87
C VAL A 17 -12.17 6.93 -9.30
N ILE A 18 -13.28 7.57 -9.67
CA ILE A 18 -13.92 7.39 -10.99
C ILE A 18 -13.26 8.29 -12.05
N SER A 19 -12.56 9.37 -11.66
CA SER A 19 -11.89 10.27 -12.59
C SER A 19 -10.58 9.69 -13.14
N ALA A 20 -10.67 8.81 -14.13
CA ALA A 20 -9.53 8.34 -14.93
C ALA A 20 -9.36 9.21 -16.19
N ALA A 21 -8.92 10.46 -16.02
CA ALA A 21 -8.53 11.29 -17.17
C ALA A 21 -7.14 10.87 -17.67
N PRO A 22 -6.90 10.76 -18.99
CA PRO A 22 -5.57 10.52 -19.53
C PRO A 22 -4.70 11.75 -19.27
N VAL A 23 -3.92 11.72 -18.19
CA VAL A 23 -2.93 12.74 -17.88
C VAL A 23 -1.82 12.64 -18.91
N LYS A 24 -1.69 13.64 -19.79
CA LYS A 24 -0.46 13.83 -20.57
C LYS A 24 0.65 14.14 -19.57
N ALA A 25 1.70 13.33 -19.55
CA ALA A 25 2.72 13.41 -18.53
C ALA A 25 3.39 14.79 -18.53
N GLN A 26 3.44 15.43 -17.35
CA GLN A 26 3.97 16.78 -17.17
C GLN A 26 5.50 16.82 -17.00
N CYS A 27 6.16 15.66 -17.02
CA CYS A 27 7.60 15.54 -16.86
C CYS A 27 8.21 15.05 -18.18
N ALA A 28 9.22 15.78 -18.69
CA ALA A 28 9.91 15.48 -19.95
C ALA A 28 10.44 14.04 -20.06
N MET A 29 10.75 13.42 -18.91
CA MET A 29 11.19 12.03 -18.80
C MET A 29 10.11 11.02 -19.25
N CYS A 30 8.85 11.28 -18.93
CA CYS A 30 7.75 10.39 -19.31
C CYS A 30 7.47 10.47 -20.81
N SER A 31 7.60 11.66 -21.41
CA SER A 31 7.42 11.86 -22.86
C SER A 31 8.54 11.22 -23.68
N ALA A 32 9.80 11.36 -23.25
CA ALA A 32 10.95 10.74 -23.90
C ALA A 32 10.86 9.20 -23.89
N ASN A 33 10.39 8.62 -22.79
CA ASN A 33 10.15 7.18 -22.71
C ASN A 33 9.01 6.73 -23.63
N VAL A 34 7.91 7.48 -23.75
CA VAL A 34 6.82 7.11 -24.67
C VAL A 34 7.27 7.23 -26.13
N GLU A 35 8.02 8.27 -26.46
CA GLU A 35 8.48 8.52 -27.83
C GLU A 35 9.55 7.52 -28.30
N THR A 36 10.48 7.14 -27.43
CA THR A 36 11.50 6.10 -27.73
C THR A 36 10.87 4.72 -27.92
N ASN A 37 9.86 4.37 -27.12
CA ASN A 37 9.14 3.10 -27.24
C ASN A 37 8.18 3.04 -28.45
N SER A 38 7.66 4.19 -28.92
CA SER A 38 6.80 4.25 -30.10
C SER A 38 7.57 4.15 -31.42
N LYS A 39 8.85 4.58 -31.44
CA LYS A 39 9.68 4.61 -32.64
C LYS A 39 10.40 3.29 -32.93
N SER A 40 10.51 2.38 -31.95
CA SER A 40 11.27 1.14 -32.08
C SER A 40 10.50 -0.04 -32.69
N GLY A 41 9.22 0.12 -33.07
CA GLY A 41 8.42 -0.92 -33.76
C GLY A 41 8.23 -2.23 -32.99
N ASP A 42 8.67 -2.29 -31.74
CA ASP A 42 8.73 -3.48 -30.92
C ASP A 42 7.46 -3.60 -30.06
N ASN A 43 6.93 -4.82 -29.92
CA ASN A 43 5.79 -5.17 -29.06
C ASN A 43 6.03 -4.91 -27.55
N LYS A 44 7.11 -4.21 -27.17
CA LYS A 44 7.51 -3.83 -25.80
C LYS A 44 6.55 -2.86 -25.13
N THR A 45 5.70 -2.17 -25.88
CA THR A 45 4.61 -1.34 -25.32
C THR A 45 3.57 -2.16 -24.55
N LYS A 46 3.41 -3.46 -24.84
CA LYS A 46 2.50 -4.36 -24.08
C LYS A 46 3.04 -4.76 -22.70
N GLY A 47 4.35 -4.63 -22.45
CA GLY A 47 5.00 -5.06 -21.21
C GLY A 47 5.35 -3.93 -20.23
N LEU A 48 5.26 -2.67 -20.67
CA LEU A 48 5.66 -1.51 -19.86
C LEU A 48 4.80 -1.36 -18.59
N ASN A 49 3.49 -1.60 -18.70
CA ASN A 49 2.57 -1.53 -17.56
C ASN A 49 2.92 -2.59 -16.49
N ASN A 50 3.33 -3.79 -16.92
CA ASN A 50 3.78 -4.85 -16.02
C ASN A 50 5.10 -4.48 -15.31
N GLY A 51 6.02 -3.82 -16.01
CA GLY A 51 7.27 -3.31 -15.43
C GLY A 51 7.05 -2.23 -14.36
N ILE A 52 6.13 -1.29 -14.62
CA ILE A 52 5.75 -0.24 -13.65
C ILE A 52 5.09 -0.87 -12.42
N MET A 53 4.16 -1.81 -12.62
CA MET A 53 3.49 -2.51 -11.53
C MET A 53 4.47 -3.35 -10.70
N TYR A 54 5.48 -3.97 -11.33
CA TYR A 54 6.54 -4.70 -10.63
C TYR A 54 7.41 -3.79 -9.76
N LEU A 55 7.88 -2.66 -10.33
CA LEU A 55 8.69 -1.67 -9.59
C LEU A 55 7.89 -1.02 -8.46
N LEU A 56 6.59 -0.80 -8.64
CA LEU A 56 5.72 -0.27 -7.61
C LEU A 56 5.40 -1.31 -6.52
N ALA A 57 5.23 -2.59 -6.86
CA ALA A 57 4.94 -3.65 -5.90
C ALA A 57 6.16 -4.03 -5.04
N ALA A 58 7.37 -3.97 -5.61
CA ALA A 58 8.62 -4.35 -4.94
C ALA A 58 8.82 -3.70 -3.55
N PRO A 59 8.71 -2.37 -3.36
CA PRO A 59 8.91 -1.76 -2.04
C PRO A 59 7.84 -2.20 -1.02
N TYR A 60 6.59 -2.36 -1.43
CA TYR A 60 5.53 -2.82 -0.51
C TYR A 60 5.73 -4.27 -0.09
N LEU A 61 6.12 -5.14 -1.02
CA LEU A 61 6.43 -6.55 -0.72
C LEU A 61 7.65 -6.68 0.19
N ALA A 62 8.69 -5.87 -0.03
CA ALA A 62 9.86 -5.83 0.83
C ALA A 62 9.50 -5.42 2.27
N VAL A 63 8.71 -4.35 2.42
CA VAL A 63 8.24 -3.90 3.74
C VAL A 63 7.35 -4.95 4.41
N ALA A 64 6.44 -5.58 3.66
CA ALA A 64 5.58 -6.63 4.18
C ALA A 64 6.38 -7.85 4.67
N ALA A 65 7.39 -8.29 3.91
CA ALA A 65 8.25 -9.40 4.30
C ALA A 65 9.04 -9.10 5.58
N VAL A 66 9.67 -7.93 5.66
CA VAL A 66 10.43 -7.49 6.85
C VAL A 66 9.49 -7.35 8.05
N GLY A 67 8.33 -6.72 7.88
CA GLY A 67 7.32 -6.56 8.93
C GLY A 67 6.79 -7.90 9.45
N TYR A 68 6.53 -8.85 8.56
CA TYR A 68 6.08 -10.20 8.96
C TYR A 68 7.15 -10.94 9.77
N ILE A 69 8.41 -10.91 9.33
CA ILE A 69 9.52 -11.54 10.05
C ILE A 69 9.70 -10.90 11.43
N TRP A 70 9.66 -9.57 11.50
CA TRP A 70 9.77 -8.84 12.77
C TRP A 70 8.63 -9.19 13.72
N TYR A 71 7.39 -9.17 13.24
CA TYR A 71 6.22 -9.55 14.05
C TYR A 71 6.35 -10.98 14.56
N LYS A 72 6.70 -11.95 13.71
CA LYS A 72 6.86 -13.35 14.14
C LYS A 72 7.98 -13.53 15.18
N LYS A 73 9.07 -12.78 15.05
CA LYS A 73 10.23 -12.88 15.95
C LYS A 73 10.02 -12.19 17.29
N TYR A 74 9.33 -11.04 17.29
CA TYR A 74 9.20 -10.18 18.48
C TYR A 74 7.80 -10.21 19.12
N ARG A 75 6.83 -10.92 18.53
CA ARG A 75 5.55 -11.17 19.19
C ARG A 75 5.80 -11.90 20.50
N ARG A 76 5.55 -11.20 21.61
CA ARG A 76 5.59 -11.76 22.97
C ARG A 76 4.60 -12.92 23.01
N LYS A 77 5.07 -14.09 23.44
CA LYS A 77 4.19 -15.20 23.79
C LYS A 77 3.44 -14.81 25.07
N ASP A 78 2.20 -15.26 25.19
CA ASP A 78 1.43 -15.07 26.40
C ASP A 78 2.25 -15.60 27.58
N VAL A 79 2.51 -14.72 28.54
CA VAL A 79 3.21 -15.08 29.76
C VAL A 79 2.19 -15.77 30.63
N GLU A 80 2.40 -17.05 30.95
CA GLU A 80 1.58 -17.72 31.95
C GLU A 80 1.75 -16.99 33.29
N LEU A 81 0.76 -16.17 33.63
CA LEU A 81 0.70 -15.49 34.91
C LEU A 81 0.32 -16.53 35.96
N ASN A 82 1.33 -17.15 36.58
CA ASN A 82 1.16 -17.95 37.78
C ASN A 82 0.84 -17.02 38.95
N MET A 83 -0.42 -16.59 39.04
CA MET A 83 -0.90 -15.89 40.21
C MET A 83 -1.06 -16.91 41.33
N ARG A 84 -0.31 -16.73 42.42
CA ARG A 84 -0.46 -17.53 43.64
C ARG A 84 -1.90 -17.42 44.11
N SER A 85 -2.63 -18.54 44.11
CA SER A 85 -4.06 -18.58 44.47
C SER A 85 -4.31 -18.48 45.98
N GLU A 86 -3.26 -18.27 46.78
CA GLU A 86 -3.43 -18.13 48.21
C GLU A 86 -4.13 -16.80 48.52
N LYS A 87 -5.17 -16.89 49.35
CA LYS A 87 -5.83 -15.72 49.88
C LYS A 87 -4.83 -14.93 50.72
N LEU A 88 -4.52 -13.73 50.26
CA LEU A 88 -3.81 -12.72 51.05
C LEU A 88 -4.70 -12.39 52.26
N ASN A 89 -4.33 -12.91 53.43
CA ASN A 89 -4.94 -12.52 54.70
C ASN A 89 -4.41 -11.12 55.06
N LEU A 90 -5.08 -10.12 54.50
CA LEU A 90 -4.98 -8.75 54.97
C LEU A 90 -5.86 -8.67 56.22
N ASN A 91 -5.19 -8.60 57.38
CA ASN A 91 -5.77 -8.47 58.72
C ASN A 91 -6.86 -7.39 58.79
#